data_AF-A0A3M0ZCX0-F1
#
_entry.id   AF-A0A3M0ZCX0-F1
#
_cell.length_a   1.000
_cell.length_b   1.000
_cell.length_c   1.000
_cell.angle_alpha   90.00
_cell.angle_beta   90.00
_cell.angle_gamma   90.00
#
_symmetry.space_group_name_H-M   'P 1'
#
loop_
_entity.id
_entity.type
_entity.pdbx_description
1 polymer ?
#
loop_
_entity_poly.entity_id
_entity_poly.type
_entity_poly.pdbx_seq_one_letter_code
_entity_poly.pdbx_strand_id
1 'polypeptide(L)'
;QGIIENNIFDHIQGQPIIAEVGPPEGKRVDSLIIRNNVFRTCNTSEWNALIEIRARGVQNRNALRYPIFTRILIEQNQMIEYPRYPILVKAPCQDLTIRKNLFAPKRDASENDWGAICIFSGSHISITDNTWTGMISSARMGIYFDPAQVQSLFSARNTGILSLNTPVRINFQPATADVPAGYLVDTGKTFTNQGNGYSYGWNMAVSEETCERNLHTDQRYDTLIHMPAGRVWEIALPKGSYRVHLLMGDPSTSNHINTINVEGVIQTDPDGADNFDAYTMSVNVADGRLTLKPGPGAMNPTICFIEISPSRRVDTPSVTPR
;
A
#
# COMPACT_ATOMS: atom_id res chain seq x y z
N GLN A 1 30.18 20.45 2.68
CA GLN A 1 28.91 20.09 3.31
C GLN A 1 27.82 21.02 2.77
N GLY A 2 26.80 20.45 2.14
CA GLY A 2 25.60 21.18 1.71
C GLY A 2 24.41 20.82 2.60
N ILE A 3 23.55 21.79 2.89
CA ILE A 3 22.33 21.58 3.67
C ILE A 3 21.17 22.25 2.93
N ILE A 4 20.09 21.51 2.72
CA ILE A 4 18.81 21.98 2.20
C ILE A 4 17.78 21.62 3.26
N GLU A 5 17.33 22.61 4.01
CA GLU A 5 16.44 22.38 5.14
C GLU A 5 15.31 23.40 5.26
N ASN A 6 14.16 22.95 5.76
CA ASN A 6 13.01 23.81 6.09
C ASN A 6 12.46 24.60 4.89
N ASN A 7 12.59 24.07 3.67
CA ASN A 7 12.07 24.71 2.46
C ASN A 7 10.72 24.13 2.04
N ILE A 8 9.96 24.92 1.29
CA ILE A 8 8.77 24.49 0.56
C ILE A 8 9.07 24.62 -0.94
N PHE A 9 9.07 23.50 -1.64
CA PHE A 9 9.10 23.42 -3.10
C PHE A 9 7.68 23.15 -3.58
N ASP A 10 7.12 24.06 -4.37
CA ASP A 10 5.70 24.02 -4.72
C ASP A 10 5.52 24.31 -6.21
N HIS A 11 4.68 23.51 -6.88
CA HIS A 11 4.32 23.69 -8.30
C HIS A 11 5.51 23.82 -9.27
N ILE A 12 6.59 23.08 -9.04
CA ILE A 12 7.78 23.09 -9.90
C ILE A 12 7.58 22.16 -11.10
N GLN A 13 7.87 22.65 -12.31
CA GLN A 13 7.72 21.86 -13.54
C GLN A 13 8.69 20.67 -13.62
N GLY A 14 9.95 20.93 -13.28
CA GLY A 14 11.04 19.95 -13.28
C GLY A 14 11.37 19.43 -11.89
N GLN A 15 12.62 19.03 -11.72
CA GLN A 15 13.12 18.38 -10.51
C GLN A 15 13.54 19.45 -9.50
N PRO A 16 12.93 19.52 -8.31
CA PRO A 16 13.27 20.55 -7.32
C PRO A 16 14.73 20.50 -6.85
N ILE A 17 15.30 19.30 -6.71
CA ILE A 17 16.70 19.13 -6.29
C ILE A 17 17.42 18.20 -7.26
N ILE A 18 18.50 18.71 -7.85
CA ILE A 18 19.45 17.93 -8.63
C ILE A 18 20.83 18.10 -7.98
N ALA A 19 21.36 17.02 -7.40
CA ALA A 19 22.75 16.93 -7.00
C ALA A 19 23.53 16.27 -8.15
N GLU A 20 24.27 17.10 -8.89
CA GLU A 20 24.97 16.68 -10.10
C GLU A 20 26.48 16.87 -9.98
N VAL A 21 27.23 15.88 -10.47
CA VAL A 21 28.68 15.97 -10.69
C VAL A 21 28.95 15.73 -12.17
N GLY A 22 29.78 16.55 -12.80
CA GLY A 22 30.15 16.37 -14.20
C GLY A 22 31.20 17.38 -14.63
N PRO A 23 31.84 17.22 -15.79
CA PRO A 23 32.73 18.25 -16.31
C PRO A 23 31.93 19.47 -16.83
N PRO A 24 32.35 20.72 -16.52
CA PRO A 24 33.47 21.12 -15.66
C PRO A 24 33.15 21.22 -14.15
N GLU A 25 31.90 21.03 -13.74
CA GLU A 25 31.32 21.40 -12.44
C GLU A 25 31.79 20.63 -11.19
N GLY A 26 32.73 19.70 -11.29
CA GLY A 26 33.40 19.10 -10.13
C GLY A 26 33.57 17.60 -10.22
N LYS A 27 34.16 17.01 -9.18
CA LYS A 27 34.53 15.57 -9.17
C LYS A 27 33.79 14.73 -8.12
N ARG A 28 33.18 15.35 -7.11
CA ARG A 28 32.47 14.64 -6.03
C ARG A 28 31.55 15.57 -5.24
N VAL A 29 30.55 14.99 -4.60
CA VAL A 29 29.77 15.64 -3.53
C VAL A 29 29.97 14.85 -2.26
N ASP A 30 30.42 15.55 -1.23
CA ASP A 30 30.62 14.98 0.10
C ASP A 30 29.81 15.76 1.14
N SER A 31 29.02 15.01 1.91
CA SER A 31 28.15 15.52 2.97
C SER A 31 27.04 16.45 2.43
N LEU A 32 25.91 15.85 2.07
CA LEU A 32 24.69 16.56 1.69
C LEU A 32 23.54 16.14 2.62
N ILE A 33 22.89 17.12 3.23
CA ILE A 33 21.72 16.92 4.08
C ILE A 33 20.51 17.57 3.42
N ILE A 34 19.46 16.80 3.20
CA ILE A 34 18.16 17.27 2.73
C ILE A 34 17.14 16.90 3.80
N ARG A 35 16.73 17.87 4.63
CA ARG A 35 15.88 17.57 5.78
C ARG A 35 14.72 18.52 6.01
N ASN A 36 13.61 17.99 6.50
CA ASN A 36 12.44 18.79 6.90
C ASN A 36 11.95 19.74 5.78
N ASN A 37 12.05 19.32 4.52
CA ASN A 37 11.49 20.07 3.40
C ASN A 37 10.12 19.51 3.01
N VAL A 38 9.31 20.34 2.38
CA VAL A 38 8.01 19.95 1.81
C VAL A 38 8.07 20.14 0.30
N PHE A 39 7.79 19.09 -0.46
CA PHE A 39 7.65 19.10 -1.92
C PHE A 39 6.18 18.87 -2.24
N ARG A 40 5.53 19.80 -2.92
CA ARG A 40 4.10 19.70 -3.30
C ARG A 40 3.96 19.91 -4.80
N THR A 41 3.28 18.98 -5.45
CA THR A 41 2.88 19.10 -6.87
C THR A 41 4.09 19.49 -7.75
N CYS A 42 5.24 18.88 -7.46
CA CYS A 42 6.51 19.13 -8.13
C CYS A 42 6.79 18.05 -9.18
N ASN A 43 7.70 18.37 -10.11
CA ASN A 43 8.00 17.54 -11.27
C ASN A 43 6.76 17.29 -12.15
N THR A 44 5.93 18.31 -12.38
CA THR A 44 4.64 18.16 -13.10
C THR A 44 4.79 17.71 -14.55
N SER A 45 5.96 17.89 -15.16
CA SER A 45 6.30 17.33 -16.48
C SER A 45 6.77 15.87 -16.44
N GLU A 46 6.69 15.22 -15.29
CA GLU A 46 6.99 13.79 -15.09
C GLU A 46 8.41 13.38 -15.56
N TRP A 47 9.40 14.25 -15.29
CA TRP A 47 10.82 13.92 -15.45
C TRP A 47 11.23 12.83 -14.44
N ASN A 48 12.53 12.61 -14.28
CA ASN A 48 13.09 11.54 -13.47
C ASN A 48 12.55 11.49 -12.03
N ALA A 49 12.84 12.50 -11.20
CA ALA A 49 12.56 12.44 -9.76
C ALA A 49 12.40 13.82 -9.10
N LEU A 50 11.88 13.87 -7.88
CA LEU A 50 11.94 15.10 -7.06
C LEU A 50 13.38 15.42 -6.63
N ILE A 51 14.06 14.43 -6.06
CA ILE A 51 15.48 14.50 -5.71
C ILE A 51 16.24 13.56 -6.64
N GLU A 52 17.09 14.11 -7.51
CA GLU A 52 17.98 13.32 -8.36
C GLU A 52 19.44 13.50 -7.97
N ILE A 53 20.13 12.39 -7.70
CA ILE A 53 21.57 12.30 -7.49
C ILE A 53 22.17 11.64 -8.73
N ARG A 54 22.99 12.37 -9.48
CA ARG A 54 23.50 11.90 -10.78
C ARG A 54 24.91 12.38 -11.10
N ALA A 55 25.56 11.67 -12.01
CA ALA A 55 26.84 12.07 -12.58
C ALA A 55 26.73 12.15 -14.12
N ARG A 56 27.10 13.28 -14.72
CA ARG A 56 27.12 13.45 -16.18
C ARG A 56 28.35 12.76 -16.77
N GLY A 57 28.18 12.07 -17.90
CA GLY A 57 29.28 11.44 -18.63
C GLY A 57 29.76 10.09 -18.08
N VAL A 58 29.23 9.61 -16.95
CA VAL A 58 29.53 8.26 -16.42
C VAL A 58 28.56 7.26 -17.05
N GLN A 59 28.88 6.78 -18.25
CA GLN A 59 28.04 5.78 -18.95
C GLN A 59 28.26 4.34 -18.44
N ASN A 60 29.38 4.07 -17.78
CA ASN A 60 29.70 2.74 -17.26
C ASN A 60 29.16 2.58 -15.83
N ARG A 61 27.99 1.93 -15.72
CA ARG A 61 27.36 1.59 -14.43
C ARG A 61 28.21 0.65 -13.55
N ASN A 62 29.26 0.05 -14.12
CA ASN A 62 30.15 -0.93 -13.48
C ASN A 62 31.32 -0.34 -12.68
N ALA A 63 31.38 0.98 -12.46
CA ALA A 63 32.52 1.61 -11.79
C ALA A 63 32.31 1.77 -10.27
N LEU A 64 32.35 0.67 -9.52
CA LEU A 64 32.52 0.63 -8.05
C LEU A 64 33.89 1.16 -7.58
N ARG A 65 34.68 1.85 -8.43
CA ARG A 65 36.08 2.20 -8.09
C ARG A 65 36.21 3.46 -7.22
N TYR A 66 35.21 4.35 -7.19
CA TYR A 66 35.20 5.51 -6.28
C TYR A 66 33.77 6.03 -6.08
N PRO A 67 33.27 6.20 -4.84
CA PRO A 67 31.97 6.80 -4.60
C PRO A 67 32.00 8.28 -4.97
N ILE A 68 31.14 8.70 -5.89
CA ILE A 68 31.03 10.09 -6.35
C ILE A 68 30.27 10.92 -5.32
N PHE A 69 29.31 10.28 -4.66
CA PHE A 69 28.48 10.84 -3.60
C PHE A 69 28.77 10.10 -2.30
N THR A 70 29.15 10.84 -1.26
CA THR A 70 29.44 10.25 0.06
C THR A 70 28.68 10.99 1.16
N ARG A 71 28.20 10.25 2.16
CA ARG A 71 27.55 10.78 3.37
C ARG A 71 26.33 11.65 3.05
N ILE A 72 25.34 11.02 2.43
CA ILE A 72 24.10 11.70 2.03
C ILE A 72 22.99 11.35 3.02
N LEU A 73 22.32 12.37 3.55
CA LEU A 73 21.19 12.22 4.46
C LEU A 73 19.94 12.88 3.89
N ILE A 74 18.88 12.10 3.70
CA ILE A 74 17.56 12.58 3.27
C ILE A 74 16.56 12.18 4.35
N GLU A 75 16.11 13.14 5.17
CA GLU A 75 15.26 12.81 6.31
C GLU A 75 14.11 13.76 6.58
N GLN A 76 13.02 13.26 7.15
CA GLN A 76 11.89 14.09 7.61
C GLN A 76 11.27 14.99 6.53
N ASN A 77 11.45 14.66 5.25
CA ASN A 77 10.83 15.42 4.17
C ASN A 77 9.42 14.91 3.90
N GLN A 78 8.55 15.79 3.41
CA GLN A 78 7.22 15.46 2.92
C GLN A 78 7.19 15.64 1.41
N MET A 79 6.89 14.59 0.66
CA MET A 79 6.86 14.61 -0.80
C MET A 79 5.46 14.24 -1.26
N ILE A 80 4.73 15.20 -1.80
CA ILE A 80 3.28 15.13 -2.02
C ILE A 80 2.97 15.39 -3.49
N GLU A 81 2.07 14.58 -4.07
CA GLU A 81 1.60 14.65 -5.44
C GLU A 81 2.73 14.62 -6.49
N TYR A 82 3.76 13.82 -6.25
CA TYR A 82 4.83 13.63 -7.22
C TYR A 82 4.51 12.47 -8.19
N PRO A 83 4.90 12.56 -9.47
CA PRO A 83 4.41 11.63 -10.49
C PRO A 83 5.30 10.40 -10.76
N ARG A 84 6.61 10.44 -10.41
CA ARG A 84 7.56 9.37 -10.74
C ARG A 84 8.38 8.91 -9.53
N TYR A 85 9.68 9.19 -9.46
CA TYR A 85 10.48 8.82 -8.30
C TYR A 85 10.53 9.98 -7.29
N PRO A 86 10.34 9.74 -5.98
CA PRO A 86 10.62 10.76 -4.99
C PRO A 86 12.13 10.99 -4.87
N ILE A 87 12.92 9.92 -4.92
CA ILE A 87 14.37 9.93 -4.81
C ILE A 87 14.95 8.97 -5.84
N LEU A 88 15.90 9.47 -6.64
CA LEU A 88 16.58 8.70 -7.66
C LEU A 88 18.10 8.88 -7.57
N VAL A 89 18.81 7.78 -7.31
CA VAL A 89 20.27 7.74 -7.19
C VAL A 89 20.83 6.97 -8.37
N LYS A 90 21.35 7.71 -9.37
CA LYS A 90 21.90 7.20 -10.64
C LYS A 90 23.43 7.17 -10.67
N ALA A 91 24.10 7.55 -9.59
CA ALA A 91 25.55 7.56 -9.49
C ALA A 91 26.03 6.79 -8.26
N PRO A 92 27.25 6.22 -8.26
CA PRO A 92 27.80 5.51 -7.12
C PRO A 92 27.74 6.35 -5.84
N CYS A 93 26.95 5.89 -4.88
CA CYS A 93 26.75 6.53 -3.60
C CYS A 93 27.23 5.62 -2.46
N GLN A 94 27.98 6.18 -1.51
CA GLN A 94 28.36 5.49 -0.28
C GLN A 94 27.83 6.24 0.94
N ASP A 95 27.37 5.50 1.94
CA ASP A 95 26.82 6.05 3.19
C ASP A 95 25.58 6.94 2.93
N LEU A 96 24.56 6.36 2.30
CA LEU A 96 23.27 7.01 2.05
C LEU A 96 22.26 6.61 3.11
N THR A 97 21.70 7.59 3.82
CA THR A 97 20.60 7.38 4.76
C THR A 97 19.35 8.09 4.27
N ILE A 98 18.25 7.34 4.11
CA ILE A 98 16.93 7.86 3.79
C ILE A 98 15.98 7.44 4.91
N ARG A 99 15.53 8.38 5.75
CA ARG A 99 14.72 8.01 6.91
C ARG A 99 13.62 8.98 7.28
N LYS A 100 12.53 8.49 7.86
CA LYS A 100 11.44 9.34 8.41
C LYS A 100 10.80 10.28 7.38
N ASN A 101 10.90 9.99 6.09
CA ASN A 101 10.24 10.78 5.05
C ASN A 101 8.80 10.30 4.84
N LEU A 102 7.93 11.23 4.44
CA LEU A 102 6.58 10.96 3.98
C LEU A 102 6.53 11.05 2.44
N PHE A 103 6.01 10.02 1.79
CA PHE A 103 5.94 9.87 0.35
C PHE A 103 4.49 9.66 -0.11
N ALA A 104 3.86 10.71 -0.59
CA ALA A 104 2.50 10.71 -1.13
C ALA A 104 2.52 10.87 -2.66
N PRO A 105 2.69 9.79 -3.45
CA PRO A 105 2.65 9.85 -4.92
C PRO A 105 1.30 10.35 -5.44
N LYS A 106 1.30 10.97 -6.62
CA LYS A 106 0.10 11.50 -7.30
C LYS A 106 -0.89 10.41 -7.72
N ARG A 107 -0.40 9.19 -7.97
CA ARG A 107 -1.18 8.03 -8.44
C ARG A 107 -0.70 6.79 -7.70
N ASP A 108 -1.58 5.81 -7.53
CA ASP A 108 -1.17 4.49 -7.05
C ASP A 108 -0.07 3.93 -7.95
N ALA A 109 0.96 3.36 -7.34
CA ALA A 109 2.19 2.94 -8.02
C ALA A 109 2.02 1.71 -8.93
N SER A 110 0.81 1.30 -9.29
CA SER A 110 0.50 -0.01 -9.87
C SER A 110 1.23 -0.34 -11.18
N GLU A 111 1.80 0.66 -11.86
CA GLU A 111 2.58 0.48 -13.10
C GLU A 111 4.02 1.04 -12.94
N ASN A 112 5.03 0.21 -13.24
CA ASN A 112 6.44 0.61 -13.51
C ASN A 112 7.30 1.15 -12.35
N ASP A 113 7.15 0.66 -11.11
CA ASP A 113 7.93 1.10 -9.92
C ASP A 113 7.82 2.62 -9.63
N TRP A 114 6.78 3.28 -10.13
CA TRP A 114 6.49 4.68 -9.82
C TRP A 114 6.24 4.83 -8.31
N GLY A 115 6.60 5.97 -7.73
CA GLY A 115 6.48 6.14 -6.28
C GLY A 115 7.65 5.60 -5.45
N ALA A 116 8.48 4.69 -5.99
CA ALA A 116 9.58 4.05 -5.26
C ALA A 116 10.87 4.88 -5.25
N ILE A 117 11.64 4.78 -4.16
CA ILE A 117 13.05 5.18 -4.12
C ILE A 117 13.83 4.26 -5.06
N CYS A 118 14.61 4.84 -5.96
CA CYS A 118 15.39 4.07 -6.93
C CYS A 118 16.89 4.29 -6.73
N ILE A 119 17.66 3.21 -6.54
CA ILE A 119 19.12 3.26 -6.33
C ILE A 119 19.83 2.31 -7.30
N PHE A 120 20.65 2.86 -8.19
CA PHE A 120 21.34 2.08 -9.21
C PHE A 120 22.66 1.48 -8.73
N SER A 121 23.42 2.15 -7.87
CA SER A 121 24.70 1.63 -7.38
C SER A 121 25.13 2.29 -6.07
N GLY A 122 25.78 1.52 -5.20
CA GLY A 122 26.29 2.05 -3.94
C GLY A 122 26.59 1.03 -2.85
N SER A 123 27.01 1.53 -1.70
CA SER A 123 27.27 0.74 -0.49
C SER A 123 26.90 1.50 0.77
N HIS A 124 26.59 0.77 1.84
CA HIS A 124 26.15 1.29 3.12
C HIS A 124 24.91 2.18 2.99
N ILE A 125 23.86 1.59 2.43
CA ILE A 125 22.58 2.25 2.23
C ILE A 125 21.64 1.87 3.36
N SER A 126 21.04 2.84 4.02
CA SER A 126 20.03 2.65 5.07
C SER A 126 18.75 3.36 4.73
N ILE A 127 17.64 2.62 4.61
CA ILE A 127 16.31 3.15 4.30
C ILE A 127 15.35 2.73 5.40
N THR A 128 15.07 3.61 6.36
CA THR A 128 14.29 3.23 7.56
C THR A 128 13.21 4.21 7.93
N ASP A 129 12.15 3.70 8.57
CA ASP A 129 11.13 4.54 9.22
C ASP A 129 10.44 5.52 8.24
N ASN A 130 10.45 5.27 6.93
CA ASN A 130 9.75 6.11 5.96
C ASN A 130 8.30 5.64 5.79
N THR A 131 7.41 6.56 5.41
CA THR A 131 5.98 6.29 5.22
C THR A 131 5.55 6.69 3.81
N TRP A 132 4.88 5.81 3.09
CA TRP A 132 4.20 6.13 1.84
C TRP A 132 2.69 6.27 2.05
N THR A 133 2.00 7.11 1.28
CA THR A 133 0.54 7.14 1.19
C THR A 133 0.08 6.61 -0.17
N GLY A 134 -0.75 5.58 -0.22
CA GLY A 134 -1.18 4.89 -1.44
C GLY A 134 -0.51 3.52 -1.61
N MET A 135 -0.91 2.79 -2.66
CA MET A 135 -0.31 1.49 -2.98
C MET A 135 1.11 1.68 -3.52
N ILE A 136 2.06 0.84 -3.08
CA ILE A 136 3.37 0.73 -3.71
C ILE A 136 3.49 -0.62 -4.39
N SER A 137 3.75 -0.65 -5.70
CA SER A 137 3.84 -1.87 -6.50
C SER A 137 5.15 -2.65 -6.33
N SER A 138 6.16 -2.10 -5.66
CA SER A 138 7.45 -2.79 -5.60
C SER A 138 7.43 -3.88 -4.52
N ALA A 139 7.97 -5.05 -4.86
CA ALA A 139 8.15 -6.22 -3.98
C ALA A 139 9.00 -5.94 -2.70
N ARG A 140 9.40 -4.68 -2.46
CA ARG A 140 10.24 -4.23 -1.33
C ARG A 140 9.76 -2.92 -0.70
N MET A 141 8.45 -2.68 -0.64
CA MET A 141 7.87 -1.53 0.09
C MET A 141 8.40 -0.17 -0.39
N GLY A 142 8.45 0.06 -1.70
CA GLY A 142 8.83 1.37 -2.26
C GLY A 142 10.32 1.57 -2.44
N ILE A 143 11.09 0.50 -2.54
CA ILE A 143 12.52 0.54 -2.86
C ILE A 143 12.79 -0.32 -4.10
N TYR A 144 13.45 0.27 -5.09
CA TYR A 144 13.95 -0.40 -6.29
C TYR A 144 15.47 -0.25 -6.34
N PHE A 145 16.19 -1.35 -6.54
CA PHE A 145 17.65 -1.30 -6.69
C PHE A 145 18.21 -2.48 -7.47
N ASP A 146 19.41 -2.31 -8.03
CA ASP A 146 20.17 -3.37 -8.69
C ASP A 146 21.04 -4.13 -7.65
N PRO A 147 20.73 -5.41 -7.34
CA PRO A 147 21.46 -6.17 -6.34
C PRO A 147 22.91 -6.50 -6.75
N ALA A 148 23.26 -6.42 -8.03
CA ALA A 148 24.65 -6.60 -8.48
C ALA A 148 25.51 -5.35 -8.21
N GLN A 149 24.88 -4.19 -8.03
CA GLN A 149 25.55 -2.88 -7.92
C GLN A 149 25.40 -2.26 -6.53
N VAL A 150 24.52 -2.80 -5.68
CA VAL A 150 24.28 -2.35 -4.31
C VAL A 150 24.75 -3.41 -3.31
N GLN A 151 25.88 -3.16 -2.65
CA GLN A 151 26.57 -4.18 -1.85
C GLN A 151 26.08 -4.31 -0.39
N SER A 152 25.37 -3.31 0.14
CA SER A 152 24.90 -3.33 1.53
C SER A 152 23.74 -2.37 1.75
N LEU A 153 22.52 -2.87 1.49
CA LEU A 153 21.27 -2.15 1.73
C LEU A 153 20.54 -2.74 2.94
N PHE A 154 20.31 -1.90 3.95
CA PHE A 154 19.44 -2.19 5.08
C PHE A 154 18.12 -1.43 4.92
N SER A 155 17.00 -2.15 5.03
CA SER A 155 15.66 -1.58 4.99
C SER A 155 14.83 -2.13 6.15
N ALA A 156 14.22 -1.25 6.95
CA ALA A 156 13.43 -1.64 8.11
C ALA A 156 12.40 -0.58 8.49
N ARG A 157 11.25 -1.02 9.02
CA ARG A 157 10.17 -0.16 9.56
C ARG A 157 9.66 0.90 8.57
N ASN A 158 9.86 0.68 7.27
CA ASN A 158 9.16 1.45 6.26
C ASN A 158 7.70 1.02 6.26
N THR A 159 6.77 1.96 6.12
CA THR A 159 5.33 1.71 6.15
C THR A 159 4.69 2.21 4.88
N GLY A 160 3.79 1.42 4.30
CA GLY A 160 2.83 1.90 3.32
C GLY A 160 1.51 2.12 4.05
N ILE A 161 1.01 3.35 4.04
CA ILE A 161 -0.41 3.64 4.26
C ILE A 161 -1.06 3.25 2.93
N LEU A 162 -1.58 2.02 2.80
CA LEU A 162 -2.73 1.79 1.91
C LEU A 162 -3.68 2.95 2.18
N SER A 163 -3.99 3.80 1.17
CA SER A 163 -4.78 5.03 1.34
C SER A 163 -5.83 4.83 2.43
N LEU A 164 -5.55 5.29 3.66
CA LEU A 164 -6.39 4.92 4.80
C LEU A 164 -7.71 5.73 4.80
N ASN A 165 -7.95 6.50 3.73
CA ASN A 165 -9.14 7.29 3.49
C ASN A 165 -10.05 6.67 2.41
N THR A 166 -9.62 5.62 1.70
CA THR A 166 -10.48 4.93 0.72
C THR A 166 -10.75 3.51 1.22
N PRO A 167 -12.03 3.14 1.43
CA PRO A 167 -12.37 1.77 1.82
C PRO A 167 -11.92 0.79 0.74
N VAL A 168 -11.32 -0.34 1.16
CA VAL A 168 -11.16 -1.50 0.28
C VAL A 168 -12.52 -2.17 0.16
N ARG A 169 -13.06 -2.27 -1.06
CA ARG A 169 -14.36 -2.88 -1.31
C ARG A 169 -14.17 -4.13 -2.15
N ILE A 170 -14.60 -5.29 -1.63
CA ILE A 170 -14.56 -6.57 -2.34
C ILE A 170 -15.99 -7.05 -2.55
N ASN A 171 -16.35 -7.39 -3.78
CA ASN A 171 -17.59 -8.07 -4.13
C ASN A 171 -17.30 -9.55 -4.39
N PHE A 172 -18.07 -10.43 -3.78
CA PHE A 172 -17.95 -11.87 -3.93
C PHE A 172 -18.92 -12.34 -5.01
N GLN A 173 -18.39 -12.78 -6.14
CA GLN A 173 -19.20 -13.00 -7.34
C GLN A 173 -18.61 -14.04 -8.29
N PRO A 174 -19.43 -14.63 -9.19
CA PRO A 174 -18.92 -15.38 -10.34
C PRO A 174 -18.01 -14.51 -11.21
N ALA A 175 -17.02 -15.13 -11.85
CA ALA A 175 -16.05 -14.42 -12.71
C ALA A 175 -16.67 -13.72 -13.93
N THR A 176 -17.89 -14.11 -14.31
CA THR A 176 -18.63 -13.60 -15.47
C THR A 176 -19.66 -12.53 -15.11
N ALA A 177 -19.96 -12.34 -13.82
CA ALA A 177 -20.94 -11.36 -13.38
C ALA A 177 -20.41 -9.93 -13.54
N ASP A 178 -21.32 -8.96 -13.67
CA ASP A 178 -20.95 -7.55 -13.75
C ASP A 178 -20.28 -7.08 -12.45
N VAL A 179 -19.25 -6.23 -12.57
CA VAL A 179 -18.50 -5.75 -11.41
C VAL A 179 -19.13 -4.47 -10.86
N PRO A 180 -19.59 -4.42 -9.60
CA PRO A 180 -20.08 -3.19 -9.01
C PRO A 180 -19.03 -2.08 -9.03
N ALA A 181 -19.44 -0.86 -9.37
CA ALA A 181 -18.52 0.27 -9.50
C ALA A 181 -17.75 0.52 -8.20
N GLY A 182 -16.41 0.53 -8.30
CA GLY A 182 -15.52 0.76 -7.16
C GLY A 182 -15.25 -0.47 -6.27
N TYR A 183 -15.68 -1.67 -6.68
CA TYR A 183 -15.38 -2.93 -6.01
C TYR A 183 -14.30 -3.71 -6.76
N LEU A 184 -13.48 -4.44 -6.01
CA LEU A 184 -12.62 -5.50 -6.51
C LEU A 184 -13.40 -6.82 -6.48
N VAL A 185 -13.00 -7.77 -7.33
CA VAL A 185 -13.70 -9.04 -7.50
C VAL A 185 -13.02 -10.15 -6.72
N ASP A 186 -13.77 -10.88 -5.90
CA ASP A 186 -13.38 -12.21 -5.41
C ASP A 186 -14.24 -13.27 -6.10
N THR A 187 -13.59 -14.17 -6.84
CA THR A 187 -14.26 -15.26 -7.58
C THR A 187 -14.11 -16.61 -6.87
N GLY A 188 -13.87 -16.64 -5.56
CA GLY A 188 -13.67 -17.87 -4.81
C GLY A 188 -12.28 -18.49 -4.96
N LYS A 189 -11.29 -17.76 -5.50
CA LYS A 189 -9.92 -18.26 -5.67
C LYS A 189 -9.16 -18.34 -4.34
N THR A 190 -8.15 -19.20 -4.28
CA THR A 190 -7.24 -19.25 -3.15
C THR A 190 -6.50 -17.93 -2.95
N PHE A 191 -6.15 -17.61 -1.71
CA PHE A 191 -5.36 -16.44 -1.36
C PHE A 191 -4.10 -16.32 -2.23
N THR A 192 -4.02 -15.25 -3.01
CA THR A 192 -2.88 -14.95 -3.88
C THR A 192 -2.82 -13.45 -4.13
N ASN A 193 -1.77 -12.98 -4.80
CA ASN A 193 -1.76 -11.66 -5.40
C ASN A 193 -2.72 -11.64 -6.60
N GLN A 194 -3.74 -10.79 -6.55
CA GLN A 194 -4.82 -10.73 -7.54
C GLN A 194 -4.48 -9.84 -8.75
N GLY A 195 -3.27 -9.25 -8.79
CA GLY A 195 -2.82 -8.39 -9.89
C GLY A 195 -3.43 -6.99 -9.88
N ASN A 196 -4.23 -6.67 -8.86
CA ASN A 196 -4.91 -5.38 -8.66
C ASN A 196 -4.34 -4.57 -7.49
N GLY A 197 -3.12 -4.91 -7.05
CA GLY A 197 -2.47 -4.28 -5.90
C GLY A 197 -2.87 -4.88 -4.54
N TYR A 198 -3.81 -5.84 -4.51
CA TYR A 198 -4.17 -6.56 -3.30
C TYR A 198 -3.87 -8.05 -3.41
N SER A 199 -3.59 -8.64 -2.24
CA SER A 199 -3.59 -10.08 -2.06
C SER A 199 -4.75 -10.47 -1.16
N TYR A 200 -5.68 -11.23 -1.70
CA TYR A 200 -6.83 -11.75 -0.97
C TYR A 200 -7.30 -13.07 -1.56
N GLY A 201 -8.16 -13.76 -0.82
CA GLY A 201 -8.82 -14.97 -1.25
C GLY A 201 -8.92 -15.99 -0.12
N TRP A 202 -9.27 -17.21 -0.50
CA TRP A 202 -9.65 -18.28 0.43
C TRP A 202 -8.47 -19.18 0.79
N ASN A 203 -8.50 -19.83 1.95
CA ASN A 203 -7.53 -20.86 2.31
C ASN A 203 -7.58 -22.09 1.36
N MET A 204 -8.73 -22.34 0.75
CA MET A 204 -8.96 -23.33 -0.28
C MET A 204 -9.99 -22.77 -1.26
N ALA A 205 -9.85 -23.07 -2.55
CA ALA A 205 -10.75 -22.54 -3.56
C ALA A 205 -12.21 -22.94 -3.29
N VAL A 206 -13.10 -21.98 -3.50
CA VAL A 206 -14.57 -22.07 -3.42
C VAL A 206 -15.21 -21.46 -4.66
N SER A 207 -14.50 -21.45 -5.81
CA SER A 207 -15.02 -20.87 -7.06
C SER A 207 -16.33 -21.51 -7.53
N GLU A 208 -16.55 -22.79 -7.19
CA GLU A 208 -17.78 -23.52 -7.47
C GLU A 208 -18.95 -23.11 -6.57
N GLU A 209 -18.69 -22.35 -5.50
CA GLU A 209 -19.68 -21.85 -4.54
C GLU A 209 -20.16 -20.43 -4.90
N THR A 210 -19.67 -19.87 -6.01
CA THR A 210 -20.08 -18.55 -6.50
C THR A 210 -21.48 -18.62 -7.13
N CYS A 211 -22.29 -17.59 -6.94
CA CYS A 211 -23.62 -17.51 -7.53
C CYS A 211 -23.99 -16.07 -7.90
N GLU A 212 -24.76 -15.92 -8.98
CA GLU A 212 -25.50 -14.72 -9.35
C GLU A 212 -26.97 -15.13 -9.53
N ARG A 213 -27.88 -14.51 -8.79
CA ARG A 213 -29.29 -14.94 -8.76
C ARG A 213 -30.12 -14.32 -9.87
N ASN A 214 -29.72 -13.19 -10.44
CA ASN A 214 -30.48 -12.39 -11.39
C ASN A 214 -31.85 -11.96 -10.85
N LEU A 215 -31.93 -11.64 -9.55
CA LEU A 215 -33.14 -11.23 -8.84
C LEU A 215 -33.06 -9.80 -8.29
N HIS A 216 -31.86 -9.21 -8.22
CA HIS A 216 -31.64 -7.86 -7.74
C HIS A 216 -30.83 -7.03 -8.75
N THR A 217 -31.18 -5.74 -8.88
CA THR A 217 -30.53 -4.84 -9.85
C THR A 217 -29.16 -4.35 -9.40
N ASP A 218 -28.95 -4.24 -8.08
CA ASP A 218 -27.64 -4.01 -7.49
C ASP A 218 -26.92 -5.35 -7.36
N GLN A 219 -25.86 -5.53 -8.14
CA GLN A 219 -25.01 -6.72 -8.16
C GLN A 219 -24.44 -7.06 -6.77
N ARG A 220 -24.27 -6.08 -5.87
CA ARG A 220 -23.79 -6.31 -4.49
C ARG A 220 -24.78 -7.10 -3.62
N TYR A 221 -26.05 -7.15 -4.01
CA TYR A 221 -27.11 -7.91 -3.37
C TYR A 221 -27.52 -9.12 -4.20
N ASP A 222 -27.01 -9.27 -5.43
CA ASP A 222 -27.40 -10.33 -6.37
C ASP A 222 -26.36 -11.43 -6.50
N THR A 223 -25.09 -11.08 -6.29
CA THR A 223 -23.95 -12.00 -6.32
C THR A 223 -23.50 -12.38 -4.93
N LEU A 224 -23.09 -13.64 -4.76
CA LEU A 224 -22.64 -14.18 -3.49
C LEU A 224 -21.64 -15.32 -3.67
N ILE A 225 -20.96 -15.67 -2.58
CA ILE A 225 -20.21 -16.92 -2.43
C ILE A 225 -20.70 -17.63 -1.16
N HIS A 226 -21.04 -18.92 -1.25
CA HIS A 226 -21.26 -19.74 -0.07
C HIS A 226 -19.95 -19.95 0.69
N MET A 227 -20.02 -19.95 2.03
CA MET A 227 -18.89 -20.12 2.93
C MET A 227 -18.92 -21.49 3.63
N PRO A 228 -18.46 -22.58 2.97
CA PRO A 228 -18.43 -23.91 3.60
C PRO A 228 -17.68 -23.95 4.93
N ALA A 229 -18.03 -24.92 5.78
CA ALA A 229 -17.35 -25.13 7.05
C ALA A 229 -15.82 -25.29 6.87
N GLY A 230 -15.05 -24.60 7.70
CA GLY A 230 -13.58 -24.60 7.63
C GLY A 230 -12.97 -23.73 6.53
N ARG A 231 -13.79 -23.00 5.76
CA ARG A 231 -13.30 -21.99 4.82
C ARG A 231 -12.99 -20.69 5.53
N VAL A 232 -11.84 -20.13 5.18
CA VAL A 232 -11.32 -18.89 5.74
C VAL A 232 -10.96 -18.00 4.57
N TRP A 233 -11.46 -16.78 4.57
CA TRP A 233 -11.08 -15.74 3.62
C TRP A 233 -10.13 -14.77 4.30
N GLU A 234 -9.12 -14.31 3.58
CA GLU A 234 -8.16 -13.34 4.08
C GLU A 234 -7.88 -12.24 3.05
N ILE A 235 -7.47 -11.07 3.54
CA ILE A 235 -6.86 -10.01 2.75
C ILE A 235 -5.62 -9.47 3.46
N ALA A 236 -4.51 -9.33 2.74
CA ALA A 236 -3.30 -8.73 3.28
C ALA A 236 -3.51 -7.23 3.51
N LEU A 237 -3.39 -6.80 4.76
CA LEU A 237 -3.55 -5.42 5.19
C LEU A 237 -2.49 -5.06 6.24
N PRO A 238 -2.02 -3.81 6.31
CA PRO A 238 -1.15 -3.35 7.37
C PRO A 238 -1.77 -3.61 8.73
N LYS A 239 -0.93 -3.95 9.71
CA LYS A 239 -1.36 -4.09 11.10
C LYS A 239 -1.99 -2.79 11.58
N GLY A 240 -3.15 -2.87 12.21
CA GLY A 240 -3.90 -1.70 12.62
C GLY A 240 -5.37 -1.98 12.88
N SER A 241 -6.09 -0.94 13.28
CA SER A 241 -7.53 -1.01 13.53
C SER A 241 -8.33 -0.63 12.30
N TYR A 242 -9.38 -1.39 12.01
CA TYR A 242 -10.25 -1.20 10.85
C TYR A 242 -11.72 -1.26 11.27
N ARG A 243 -12.56 -0.51 10.55
CA ARG A 243 -14.01 -0.63 10.54
C ARG A 243 -14.39 -1.46 9.32
N VAL A 244 -15.02 -2.59 9.56
CA VAL A 244 -15.52 -3.50 8.54
C VAL A 244 -17.02 -3.32 8.43
N HIS A 245 -17.52 -3.15 7.22
CA HIS A 245 -18.93 -3.28 6.88
C HIS A 245 -19.08 -4.44 5.89
N LEU A 246 -20.01 -5.35 6.10
CA LEU A 246 -20.22 -6.48 5.18
C LEU A 246 -21.69 -6.83 5.09
N LEU A 247 -22.05 -7.44 3.96
CA LEU A 247 -23.37 -8.01 3.71
C LEU A 247 -23.22 -9.51 3.47
N MET A 248 -24.05 -10.26 4.17
CA MET A 248 -24.23 -11.69 4.01
C MET A 248 -25.66 -11.98 3.58
N GLY A 249 -25.88 -13.07 2.86
CA GLY A 249 -27.23 -13.48 2.47
C GLY A 249 -27.39 -13.89 1.00
N ASP A 250 -28.64 -14.10 0.63
CA ASP A 250 -29.07 -14.57 -0.69
C ASP A 250 -30.47 -14.01 -1.00
N PRO A 251 -30.67 -13.29 -2.11
CA PRO A 251 -31.99 -12.74 -2.45
C PRO A 251 -33.04 -13.82 -2.75
N SER A 252 -32.63 -15.05 -3.04
CA SER A 252 -33.53 -16.15 -3.44
C SER A 252 -33.99 -17.04 -2.28
N THR A 253 -33.36 -16.96 -1.11
CA THR A 253 -33.61 -17.88 0.00
C THR A 253 -33.17 -17.31 1.34
N SER A 254 -33.89 -17.66 2.40
CA SER A 254 -33.51 -17.36 3.78
C SER A 254 -32.92 -18.55 4.52
N ASN A 255 -32.59 -19.65 3.83
CA ASN A 255 -32.12 -20.90 4.45
C ASN A 255 -30.63 -20.83 4.88
N HIS A 256 -30.30 -19.82 5.68
CA HIS A 256 -28.98 -19.59 6.24
C HIS A 256 -29.07 -18.96 7.63
N ILE A 257 -27.98 -19.09 8.40
CA ILE A 257 -27.71 -18.35 9.63
C ILE A 257 -26.33 -17.72 9.42
N ASN A 258 -26.27 -16.40 9.27
CA ASN A 258 -25.06 -15.69 8.85
C ASN A 258 -24.26 -15.16 10.03
N THR A 259 -24.03 -16.00 11.04
CA THR A 259 -23.09 -15.66 12.13
C THR A 259 -21.66 -15.64 11.60
N ILE A 260 -20.92 -14.55 11.83
CA ILE A 260 -19.59 -14.33 11.24
C ILE A 260 -18.53 -14.01 12.29
N ASN A 261 -17.30 -14.48 12.06
CA ASN A 261 -16.12 -14.13 12.86
C ASN A 261 -15.11 -13.37 11.99
N VAL A 262 -14.78 -12.15 12.41
CA VAL A 262 -13.79 -11.28 11.76
C VAL A 262 -12.73 -10.90 12.78
N GLU A 263 -11.48 -11.34 12.59
CA GLU A 263 -10.37 -11.11 13.54
C GLU A 263 -10.69 -11.50 15.00
N GLY A 264 -11.52 -12.52 15.21
CA GLY A 264 -11.96 -12.94 16.55
C GLY A 264 -13.16 -12.18 17.10
N VAL A 265 -13.61 -11.11 16.45
CA VAL A 265 -14.86 -10.41 16.80
C VAL A 265 -16.02 -11.13 16.11
N ILE A 266 -16.97 -11.63 16.91
CA ILE A 266 -18.13 -12.39 16.42
C ILE A 266 -19.34 -11.46 16.30
N GLN A 267 -20.02 -11.50 15.16
CA GLN A 267 -21.37 -10.96 14.99
C GLN A 267 -22.31 -12.14 14.87
N THR A 268 -23.18 -12.29 15.87
CA THR A 268 -24.24 -13.29 15.85
C THR A 268 -25.41 -12.74 15.07
N ASP A 269 -25.93 -13.57 14.17
CA ASP A 269 -27.16 -13.33 13.43
C ASP A 269 -28.32 -13.06 14.43
N PRO A 270 -28.90 -11.84 14.41
CA PRO A 270 -29.77 -11.35 15.47
C PRO A 270 -31.21 -11.85 15.38
N ASP A 271 -31.70 -12.22 14.20
CA ASP A 271 -33.09 -12.56 13.91
C ASP A 271 -33.28 -13.91 13.21
N GLY A 272 -32.19 -14.59 12.87
CA GLY A 272 -32.18 -15.94 12.32
C GLY A 272 -32.37 -15.94 10.81
N ALA A 273 -33.10 -16.92 10.29
CA ALA A 273 -33.24 -17.13 8.85
C ALA A 273 -34.02 -16.00 8.15
N ASP A 274 -33.32 -14.97 7.66
CA ASP A 274 -33.80 -13.91 6.78
C ASP A 274 -33.04 -13.91 5.44
N ASN A 275 -33.24 -12.92 4.55
CA ASN A 275 -32.54 -12.91 3.26
C ASN A 275 -31.14 -12.28 3.33
N PHE A 276 -30.91 -11.35 4.25
CA PHE A 276 -29.71 -10.52 4.29
C PHE A 276 -29.36 -10.00 5.67
N ASP A 277 -28.13 -10.28 6.09
CA ASP A 277 -27.54 -9.75 7.30
C ASP A 277 -26.45 -8.72 6.99
N ALA A 278 -26.62 -7.51 7.51
CA ALA A 278 -25.65 -6.44 7.39
C ALA A 278 -24.93 -6.19 8.72
N TYR A 279 -23.61 -6.32 8.72
CA TYR A 279 -22.79 -6.10 9.91
C TYR A 279 -21.89 -4.89 9.75
N THR A 280 -21.65 -4.19 10.86
CA THR A 280 -20.59 -3.18 10.96
C THR A 280 -19.85 -3.32 12.28
N MET A 281 -18.53 -3.47 12.22
CA MET A 281 -17.71 -3.78 13.39
C MET A 281 -16.32 -3.16 13.32
N SER A 282 -15.69 -3.01 14.48
CA SER A 282 -14.29 -2.60 14.59
C SER A 282 -13.42 -3.82 14.91
N VAL A 283 -12.35 -4.01 14.15
CA VAL A 283 -11.41 -5.13 14.27
C VAL A 283 -9.97 -4.64 14.31
N ASN A 284 -9.06 -5.48 14.80
CA ASN A 284 -7.63 -5.17 14.86
C ASN A 284 -6.80 -6.25 14.16
N VAL A 285 -6.19 -5.90 13.03
CA VAL A 285 -5.28 -6.75 12.27
C VAL A 285 -3.92 -6.79 12.97
N ALA A 286 -3.54 -7.95 13.49
CA ALA A 286 -2.32 -8.11 14.31
C ALA A 286 -1.15 -8.78 13.56
N ASP A 287 -1.44 -9.58 12.55
CA ASP A 287 -0.47 -10.40 11.83
C ASP A 287 -0.19 -9.91 10.39
N GLY A 288 -0.92 -8.91 9.93
CA GLY A 288 -0.83 -8.36 8.58
C GLY A 288 -1.88 -8.93 7.62
N ARG A 289 -2.87 -9.66 8.12
CA ARG A 289 -4.01 -10.18 7.36
C ARG A 289 -5.29 -9.93 8.14
N LEU A 290 -6.32 -9.41 7.46
CA LEU A 290 -7.68 -9.47 7.99
C LEU A 290 -8.28 -10.80 7.59
N THR A 291 -8.81 -11.51 8.57
CA THR A 291 -9.30 -12.89 8.48
C THR A 291 -10.79 -12.94 8.77
N LEU A 292 -11.53 -13.57 7.87
CA LEU A 292 -12.98 -13.77 7.93
C LEU A 292 -13.29 -15.27 7.83
N LYS A 293 -14.18 -15.77 8.69
CA LYS A 293 -14.64 -17.17 8.66
C LYS A 293 -16.06 -17.30 9.23
N PRO A 294 -16.80 -18.37 8.91
CA PRO A 294 -18.07 -18.68 9.57
C PRO A 294 -17.91 -18.62 11.09
N GLY A 295 -18.82 -17.93 11.75
CA GLY A 295 -18.89 -17.86 13.20
C GLY A 295 -19.55 -19.10 13.81
N PRO A 296 -19.53 -19.24 15.15
CA PRO A 296 -20.18 -20.36 15.83
C PRO A 296 -21.68 -20.39 15.56
N GLY A 297 -22.23 -21.56 15.24
CA GLY A 297 -23.67 -21.71 14.97
C GLY A 297 -24.13 -21.25 13.59
N ALA A 298 -23.23 -20.77 12.73
CA ALA A 298 -23.55 -20.45 11.35
C ALA A 298 -24.03 -21.68 10.58
N MET A 299 -25.00 -21.50 9.70
CA MET A 299 -25.59 -22.54 8.86
C MET A 299 -25.70 -22.02 7.43
N ASN A 300 -25.06 -22.69 6.47
CA ASN A 300 -24.99 -22.26 5.07
C ASN A 300 -24.64 -20.76 4.86
N PRO A 301 -23.69 -20.16 5.61
CA PRO A 301 -23.43 -18.73 5.52
C PRO A 301 -23.01 -18.34 4.10
N THR A 302 -23.48 -17.18 3.66
CA THR A 302 -23.20 -16.63 2.32
C THR A 302 -22.68 -15.23 2.47
N ILE A 303 -21.67 -14.85 1.68
CA ILE A 303 -21.12 -13.49 1.71
C ILE A 303 -21.31 -12.84 0.34
N CYS A 304 -21.81 -11.60 0.34
CA CYS A 304 -22.06 -10.82 -0.87
C CYS A 304 -20.95 -9.80 -1.09
N PHE A 305 -20.66 -8.97 -0.09
CA PHE A 305 -19.57 -8.00 -0.16
C PHE A 305 -18.95 -7.67 1.19
N ILE A 306 -17.75 -7.10 1.16
CA ILE A 306 -17.07 -6.51 2.32
C ILE A 306 -16.44 -5.17 1.96
N GLU A 307 -16.62 -4.18 2.83
CA GLU A 307 -15.95 -2.89 2.82
C GLU A 307 -15.06 -2.73 4.05
N ILE A 308 -13.80 -2.40 3.85
CA ILE A 308 -12.80 -2.32 4.90
C ILE A 308 -12.24 -0.90 4.92
N SER A 309 -12.64 -0.15 5.94
CA SER A 309 -12.19 1.22 6.19
C SER A 309 -11.22 1.24 7.35
N PRO A 310 -10.18 2.08 7.32
CA PRO A 310 -9.34 2.26 8.49
C PRO A 310 -10.02 3.01 9.62
N SER A 311 -9.78 2.55 10.84
CA SER A 311 -10.20 3.24 12.05
C SER A 311 -9.04 4.08 12.54
N ARG A 312 -9.07 5.40 12.31
CA ARG A 312 -8.12 6.29 13.00
C ARG A 312 -8.40 6.21 14.49
N ARG A 313 -7.39 5.85 15.29
CA ARG A 313 -7.38 6.27 16.69
C ARG A 313 -7.34 7.80 16.69
N VAL A 314 -8.37 8.42 17.23
CA VAL A 314 -8.21 9.78 17.77
C VAL A 314 -7.48 9.59 19.09
N ASP A 315 -6.16 9.65 19.06
CA ASP A 315 -5.40 9.86 20.28
C ASP A 315 -5.72 11.30 20.72
N THR A 316 -6.76 11.48 21.54
CA THR A 316 -6.94 12.74 22.26
C THR A 316 -5.68 12.94 23.11
N PRO A 317 -4.94 14.05 22.95
CA PRO A 317 -3.80 14.32 23.82
C PRO A 317 -4.29 14.31 25.26
N SER A 318 -3.69 13.47 26.10
CA SER A 318 -3.96 13.47 27.53
C SER A 318 -3.60 14.83 28.08
N VAL A 319 -4.62 15.64 28.39
CA VAL A 319 -4.45 16.84 29.19
C VAL A 319 -4.09 16.37 30.60
N THR A 320 -2.81 16.43 30.95
CA THR A 320 -2.38 16.30 32.34
C THR A 320 -2.94 17.51 33.09
N PRO A 321 -3.77 17.33 34.13
CA PRO A 321 -4.15 18.44 34.99
C PRO A 321 -2.89 19.01 35.65
N ARG A 322 -2.75 20.34 35.64
CA ARG A 322 -1.73 21.05 36.42
C ARG A 322 -2.03 20.97 37.91
#